data_AF-A0A9P5UUJ6-F1
#
_entry.id   AF-A0A9P5UUJ6-F1
#
_cell.length_a   1.000
_cell.length_b   1.000
_cell.length_c   1.000
_cell.angle_alpha   90.00
_cell.angle_beta   90.00
_cell.angle_gamma   90.00
#
_symmetry.space_group_name_H-M   'P 1'
#
loop_
_entity.id
_entity.type
_entity.pdbx_description
1 polymer ?
#
loop_
_entity_poly.entity_id
_entity_poly.type
_entity_poly.pdbx_seq_one_letter_code
_entity_poly.pdbx_strand_id
1 'polypeptide(L)'
;MAALQLTEFVRRPQPGSVGRPIKINANFFEITQLPNINVFHYDVTITPDVPPIVNRRVFEHMLVVHAKSDLNSSRPVFDGRKSIFSPRVFPFESKTFDITLPEDEIPKGVVARRPARSFK
;
A
#
# COMPACT_ATOMS: atom_id res chain seq x y z
N MET A 1 20.48 17.54 34.59
CA MET A 1 19.48 17.39 33.51
C MET A 1 18.61 16.20 33.86
N ALA A 2 17.29 16.38 34.02
CA ALA A 2 16.39 15.27 34.30
C ALA A 2 16.24 14.43 33.01
N ALA A 3 16.49 13.12 33.11
CA ALA A 3 16.29 12.20 32.00
C ALA A 3 14.79 12.13 31.66
N LEU A 4 14.45 12.12 30.37
CA LEU A 4 13.08 11.85 29.92
C LEU A 4 12.69 10.44 30.36
N GLN A 5 11.73 10.35 31.28
CA GLN A 5 11.22 9.08 31.76
C GLN A 5 10.16 8.58 30.77
N LEU A 6 10.53 7.59 29.95
CA LEU A 6 9.59 6.96 29.02
C LEU A 6 8.53 6.18 29.83
N THR A 7 7.28 6.62 29.76
CA THR A 7 6.15 5.85 30.32
C THR A 7 5.61 4.90 29.27
N GLU A 8 5.64 3.60 29.57
CA GLU A 8 4.94 2.60 28.76
C GLU A 8 3.42 2.73 28.93
N PHE A 9 2.67 2.48 27.85
CA PHE A 9 1.22 2.43 27.93
C PHE A 9 0.77 1.25 28.81
N VAL A 10 -0.17 1.49 29.72
CA VAL A 10 -0.73 0.45 30.58
C VAL A 10 -1.48 -0.60 29.76
N ARG A 11 -1.35 -1.87 30.13
CA ARG A 11 -2.10 -2.97 29.51
C ARG A 11 -3.58 -2.88 29.87
N ARG A 12 -4.46 -3.29 28.96
CA ARG A 12 -5.90 -3.41 29.25
C ARG A 12 -6.07 -4.40 30.42
N PRO A 13 -6.68 -3.98 31.55
CA PRO A 13 -6.74 -4.82 32.74
C PRO A 13 -7.67 -6.01 32.52
N GLN A 14 -8.97 -5.78 32.30
CA GLN A 14 -9.98 -6.79 32.00
C GLN A 14 -11.14 -6.17 31.19
N PRO A 15 -11.91 -6.96 30.42
CA PRO A 15 -13.18 -6.51 29.85
C PRO A 15 -14.20 -6.12 30.92
N GLY A 16 -15.06 -5.14 30.62
CA GLY A 16 -16.16 -4.76 31.52
C GLY A 16 -17.28 -5.81 31.55
N SER A 17 -17.94 -5.96 32.69
CA SER A 17 -18.98 -6.96 32.94
C SER A 17 -20.37 -6.37 33.23
N VAL A 18 -20.46 -5.06 33.45
CA VAL A 18 -21.72 -4.40 33.81
C VAL A 18 -22.57 -4.15 32.58
N GLY A 19 -23.88 -4.35 32.72
CA GLY A 19 -24.88 -4.06 31.69
C GLY A 19 -25.45 -5.31 31.04
N ARG A 20 -26.43 -5.12 30.16
CA ARG A 20 -27.10 -6.21 29.43
C ARG A 20 -26.33 -6.51 28.13
N PRO A 21 -25.95 -7.77 27.86
CA PRO A 21 -25.33 -8.14 26.60
C PRO A 21 -26.23 -7.84 25.40
N ILE A 22 -25.63 -7.36 24.31
CA ILE A 22 -26.31 -7.09 23.03
C ILE A 22 -25.48 -7.65 21.88
N LYS A 23 -26.15 -8.19 20.85
CA LYS A 23 -25.52 -8.64 19.62
C LYS A 23 -25.31 -7.44 18.70
N ILE A 24 -24.10 -7.28 18.18
CA ILE A 24 -23.74 -6.23 17.24
C ILE A 24 -23.07 -6.83 16.00
N ASN A 25 -23.23 -6.17 14.87
CA ASN A 25 -22.43 -6.43 13.68
C ASN A 25 -21.43 -5.29 13.53
N ALA A 26 -20.16 -5.62 13.31
CA ALA A 26 -19.13 -4.65 13.01
C ALA A 26 -18.64 -4.87 11.58
N ASN A 27 -18.16 -3.81 10.94
CA ASN A 27 -17.47 -3.86 9.65
C ASN A 27 -16.01 -4.34 9.80
N PHE A 28 -15.80 -5.34 10.66
CA PHE A 28 -14.50 -5.95 10.94
C PHE A 28 -14.51 -7.35 10.32
N PHE A 29 -13.63 -7.56 9.35
CA PHE A 29 -13.45 -8.84 8.70
C PHE A 29 -12.17 -9.48 9.22
N GLU A 30 -12.29 -10.68 9.80
CA GLU A 30 -11.16 -11.37 10.40
C GLU A 30 -10.18 -11.87 9.32
N ILE A 31 -8.89 -11.62 9.55
CA ILE A 31 -7.80 -12.26 8.80
C ILE A 31 -7.32 -13.43 9.65
N THR A 32 -7.75 -14.64 9.30
CA THR A 32 -7.50 -15.85 10.10
C THR A 32 -6.06 -16.32 10.09
N GLN A 33 -5.33 -16.02 9.01
CA GLN A 33 -3.93 -16.40 8.87
C GLN A 33 -3.19 -15.36 8.03
N LEU A 34 -2.05 -14.91 8.55
CA LEU A 34 -1.05 -14.20 7.78
C LEU A 34 -0.01 -15.21 7.27
N PRO A 35 0.50 -15.03 6.04
CA PRO A 35 1.55 -15.89 5.52
C PRO A 35 2.81 -15.73 6.38
N ASN A 36 3.43 -16.85 6.77
CA ASN A 36 4.73 -16.84 7.43
C ASN A 36 5.84 -16.70 6.39
N ILE A 37 5.97 -15.50 5.82
CA ILE A 37 6.95 -15.17 4.79
C ILE A 37 7.72 -13.92 5.18
N ASN A 38 8.95 -13.83 4.67
CA ASN A 38 9.69 -12.58 4.72
C ASN A 38 9.13 -11.61 3.68
N VAL A 39 8.88 -10.38 4.11
CA VAL A 39 8.51 -9.28 3.22
C VAL A 39 9.73 -8.37 3.07
N PHE A 40 10.11 -8.10 1.83
CA PHE A 40 11.27 -7.28 1.49
C PHE A 40 10.82 -5.86 1.21
N HIS A 41 11.39 -4.90 1.92
CA HIS A 41 11.12 -3.47 1.76
C HIS A 41 12.23 -2.82 0.95
N TYR A 42 11.85 -2.07 -0.09
CA TYR A 42 12.76 -1.32 -0.95
C TYR A 42 12.38 0.15 -0.91
N ASP A 43 13.40 1.01 -0.81
CA ASP A 43 13.26 2.45 -0.98
C ASP A 43 13.21 2.82 -2.47
N VAL A 44 12.36 3.76 -2.81
CA VAL A 44 12.06 4.16 -4.19
C VAL A 44 12.11 5.66 -4.30
N THR A 45 12.83 6.12 -5.33
CA THR A 45 12.85 7.52 -5.73
C THR A 45 12.36 7.60 -7.18
N ILE A 46 11.32 8.39 -7.41
CA ILE A 46 10.80 8.72 -8.74
C ILE A 46 11.21 10.15 -9.04
N THR A 47 11.79 10.37 -10.22
CA THR A 47 12.21 11.69 -10.71
C THR A 47 11.58 11.92 -12.08
N PRO A 48 10.95 13.09 -12.34
CA PRO A 48 10.75 14.22 -11.44
C PRO A 48 9.73 13.93 -10.33
N ASP A 49 9.64 14.82 -9.33
CA ASP A 49 8.59 14.74 -8.30
C ASP A 49 7.22 14.99 -8.93
N VAL A 50 6.34 13.99 -8.86
CA VAL A 50 5.01 14.01 -9.48
C VAL A 50 3.95 13.57 -8.47
N PRO A 51 2.67 13.91 -8.69
CA PRO A 51 1.61 13.52 -7.77
C PRO A 51 1.54 12.00 -7.53
N PRO A 52 1.15 11.53 -6.33
CA PRO A 52 1.12 10.09 -6.01
C PRO A 52 0.27 9.23 -6.96
N ILE A 53 -0.74 9.83 -7.62
CA ILE A 53 -1.53 9.14 -8.65
C ILE A 53 -0.66 8.77 -9.86
N VAL A 54 0.21 9.68 -10.29
CA VAL A 54 1.16 9.46 -11.39
C VAL A 54 2.22 8.46 -10.96
N ASN A 55 2.75 8.55 -9.73
CA ASN A 55 3.68 7.56 -9.19
C ASN A 55 3.12 6.12 -9.24
N ARG A 56 1.83 5.95 -8.94
CA ARG A 56 1.17 4.63 -9.04
C ARG A 56 1.08 4.14 -10.49
N ARG A 57 0.81 5.03 -11.45
CA ARG A 57 0.83 4.68 -12.89
C ARG A 57 2.23 4.29 -13.36
N VAL A 58 3.26 5.02 -12.94
CA VAL A 58 4.67 4.70 -13.21
C VAL A 58 5.00 3.31 -12.68
N PHE A 59 4.61 3.02 -11.44
CA PHE A 59 4.81 1.71 -10.83
C PHE A 59 4.04 0.59 -11.56
N GLU A 60 2.77 0.80 -11.91
CA GLU A 60 1.98 -0.17 -12.68
C GLU A 60 2.62 -0.46 -14.04
N HIS A 61 3.08 0.57 -14.75
CA HIS A 61 3.75 0.39 -16.04
C HIS A 61 5.08 -0.36 -15.88
N MET A 62 5.85 -0.03 -14.84
CA MET A 62 7.09 -0.73 -14.48
C MET A 62 6.84 -2.22 -14.25
N LEU A 63 5.77 -2.59 -13.54
CA LEU A 63 5.37 -3.98 -13.36
C LEU A 63 5.06 -4.66 -14.70
N VAL A 64 4.32 -4.02 -15.60
CA VAL A 64 3.97 -4.60 -16.90
C VAL A 64 5.21 -4.88 -17.75
N VAL A 65 6.13 -3.92 -17.82
CA VAL A 65 7.33 -4.01 -18.68
C VAL A 65 8.38 -4.95 -18.07
N HIS A 66 8.61 -4.87 -16.75
CA HIS A 66 9.75 -5.51 -16.09
C HIS A 66 9.38 -6.73 -15.23
N ALA A 67 8.10 -7.13 -15.16
CA ALA A 67 7.67 -8.28 -14.34
C ALA A 67 8.48 -9.55 -14.63
N LYS A 68 8.63 -9.92 -15.91
CA LYS A 68 9.26 -11.18 -16.30
C LYS A 68 10.78 -11.12 -16.30
N SER A 69 11.36 -9.98 -16.67
CA SER A 69 12.81 -9.81 -16.80
C SER A 69 13.47 -9.56 -15.44
N ASP A 70 13.08 -8.47 -14.79
CA ASP A 70 13.85 -7.90 -13.69
C ASP A 70 13.23 -8.18 -12.33
N LEU A 71 11.91 -8.42 -12.28
CA LEU A 71 11.20 -8.65 -11.02
C LEU A 71 10.97 -10.14 -10.72
N ASN A 72 11.49 -11.04 -11.56
CA ASN A 72 11.34 -12.49 -11.41
C ASN A 72 9.88 -12.95 -11.19
N SER A 73 8.96 -12.33 -11.92
CA SER A 73 7.50 -12.49 -11.79
C SER A 73 6.95 -12.27 -10.37
N SER A 74 7.67 -11.52 -9.52
CA SER A 74 7.16 -11.06 -8.24
C SER A 74 6.01 -10.09 -8.45
N ARG A 75 5.08 -10.06 -7.49
CA ARG A 75 3.96 -9.11 -7.45
C ARG A 75 4.14 -8.19 -6.25
N PRO A 76 5.08 -7.22 -6.34
CA PRO A 76 5.28 -6.29 -5.26
C PRO A 76 4.16 -5.25 -5.21
N VAL A 77 4.01 -4.59 -4.07
CA VAL A 77 3.02 -3.52 -3.83
C VAL A 77 3.75 -2.22 -3.51
N PHE A 78 3.13 -1.09 -3.85
CA PHE A 78 3.72 0.24 -3.69
C PHE A 78 2.76 1.17 -2.95
N ASP A 79 3.29 1.94 -2.00
CA ASP A 79 2.50 2.89 -1.19
C ASP A 79 2.05 4.13 -1.99
N GLY A 80 2.70 4.42 -3.12
CA GLY A 80 2.49 5.61 -3.96
C GLY A 80 3.53 6.71 -3.72
N ARG A 81 4.54 6.46 -2.90
CA ARG A 81 5.61 7.42 -2.56
C ARG A 81 6.97 6.77 -2.64
N LYS A 82 7.44 6.14 -1.56
CA LYS A 82 8.84 5.73 -1.40
C LYS A 82 9.03 4.25 -1.10
N SER A 83 7.96 3.51 -0.83
CA SER A 83 8.09 2.16 -0.29
C SER A 83 7.46 1.12 -1.20
N ILE A 84 8.29 0.23 -1.72
CA ILE A 84 7.85 -1.02 -2.34
C ILE A 84 8.00 -2.17 -1.34
N PHE A 85 6.99 -3.03 -1.26
CA PHE A 85 7.03 -4.28 -0.51
C PHE A 85 6.87 -5.47 -1.46
N SER A 86 7.80 -6.42 -1.39
CA SER A 86 7.80 -7.61 -2.26
C SER A 86 7.79 -8.89 -1.42
N PRO A 87 7.05 -9.94 -1.85
CA PRO A 87 7.15 -11.27 -1.24
C PRO A 87 8.42 -12.04 -1.64
N ARG A 88 9.21 -11.51 -2.59
CA ARG A 88 10.45 -12.13 -3.09
C ARG A 88 11.57 -11.10 -3.22
N VAL A 89 12.80 -11.53 -3.02
CA VAL A 89 13.98 -10.70 -3.28
C VAL A 89 14.07 -10.44 -4.78
N PHE A 90 14.34 -9.20 -5.17
CA PHE A 90 14.65 -8.88 -6.55
C PHE A 90 16.05 -9.39 -6.91
N PRO A 91 16.30 -9.81 -8.15
CA PRO A 91 17.62 -10.26 -8.62
C PRO A 91 18.63 -9.10 -8.78
N PHE A 92 18.58 -8.10 -7.90
CA PHE A 92 19.49 -6.96 -7.83
C PHE A 92 19.42 -6.33 -6.43
N GLU A 93 20.49 -5.66 -6.03
CA GLU A 93 20.54 -4.86 -4.79
C GLU A 93 19.93 -3.47 -5.00
N SER A 94 20.27 -2.81 -6.12
CA SER A 94 19.73 -1.52 -6.54
C SER A 94 19.62 -1.48 -8.06
N LYS A 95 18.56 -0.86 -8.60
CA LYS A 95 18.37 -0.70 -10.05
C LYS A 95 17.57 0.55 -10.36
N THR A 96 17.94 1.22 -11.45
CA THR A 96 17.19 2.35 -12.03
C THR A 96 16.46 1.87 -13.27
N PHE A 97 15.24 2.34 -13.47
CA PHE A 97 14.40 2.02 -14.62
C PHE A 97 13.99 3.31 -15.33
N ASP A 98 14.19 3.35 -16.64
CA ASP A 98 13.68 4.42 -17.49
C ASP A 98 12.27 4.05 -17.94
N ILE A 99 11.28 4.73 -17.38
CA ILE A 99 9.87 4.43 -17.60
C ILE A 99 9.25 5.56 -18.43
N THR A 100 8.84 5.21 -19.64
CA THR A 100 8.03 6.09 -20.48
C THR A 100 6.57 5.69 -20.34
N LEU A 101 5.77 6.53 -19.69
CA LEU A 101 4.33 6.34 -19.67
C LEU A 101 3.79 6.53 -21.09
N PRO A 102 2.96 5.61 -21.61
CA PRO A 102 2.22 5.90 -22.83
C PRO A 102 1.37 7.15 -22.58
N GLU A 103 1.21 8.00 -23.60
CA GLU A 103 0.21 9.07 -23.52
C GLU A 103 -1.11 8.43 -23.09
N ASP A 104 -1.82 9.13 -22.20
CA ASP A 104 -3.20 8.78 -21.90
C ASP A 104 -3.94 8.82 -23.25
N GLU A 105 -4.05 7.68 -23.95
CA GLU A 105 -5.27 7.41 -24.71
C GLU A 105 -6.34 7.55 -23.65
N ILE A 106 -6.92 8.76 -23.58
CA ILE A 106 -8.12 9.04 -22.81
C ILE A 106 -9.00 7.85 -23.14
N PRO A 107 -9.30 6.93 -22.20
CA PRO A 107 -10.14 5.82 -22.56
C PRO A 107 -11.42 6.47 -23.02
N LYS A 108 -11.75 6.34 -24.32
CA LYS A 108 -13.02 6.77 -24.88
C LYS A 108 -14.09 5.97 -24.12
N GLY A 109 -14.52 6.46 -22.96
CA GLY A 109 -15.38 5.72 -22.05
C GLY A 109 -15.06 5.71 -20.55
N VAL A 110 -14.15 6.53 -20.00
CA VAL A 110 -14.20 6.76 -18.53
C VAL A 110 -15.38 7.67 -18.19
N VAL A 111 -16.58 7.11 -18.27
CA VAL A 111 -17.75 7.66 -17.60
C VAL A 111 -17.42 7.72 -16.12
N ALA A 112 -17.58 8.89 -15.50
CA ALA A 112 -17.46 9.06 -14.07
C ALA A 112 -18.27 7.97 -13.35
N ARG A 113 -17.59 7.05 -12.66
CA ARG A 113 -18.24 5.92 -11.96
C ARG A 113 -19.01 6.32 -10.70
N ARG A 114 -19.41 7.59 -10.57
CA ARG A 114 -20.46 8.03 -9.66
C ARG A 114 -21.25 9.17 -10.31
N PRO A 115 -22.58 9.05 -10.47
CA PRO A 115 -23.40 10.20 -10.83
C PRO A 115 -23.25 11.29 -9.75
N ALA A 116 -23.34 12.55 -10.15
CA ALA A 116 -23.34 13.69 -9.24
C ALA A 116 -24.44 13.50 -8.19
N ARG A 117 -24.09 13.55 -6.90
CA ARG A 117 -25.05 13.55 -5.80
C ARG A 117 -25.28 15.00 -5.39
N SER A 118 -26.53 15.45 -5.52
CA SER A 118 -26.99 16.60 -4.77
C SER A 118 -27.26 16.16 -3.33
N PHE A 119 -26.73 16.91 -2.38
CA PHE A 119 -27.13 16.84 -0.98
C PHE A 119 -28.12 17.97 -0.74
N LYS A 120 -29.28 17.64 -0.15
CA LYS A 120 -30.17 18.63 0.47
C LYS A 120 -29.75 18.84 1.92
#